data_AF-A0A6M3IUG9-F1
#
_entry.id   AF-A0A6M3IUG9-F1
#
_cell.length_a   1.000
_cell.length_b   1.000
_cell.length_c   1.000
_cell.angle_alpha   90.00
_cell.angle_beta   90.00
_cell.angle_gamma   90.00
#
_symmetry.space_group_name_H-M   'P 1'
#
loop_
_entity.id
_entity.type
_entity.pdbx_description
1 polymer ?
#
loop_
_entity_poly.entity_id
_entity_poly.type
_entity_poly.pdbx_seq_one_letter_code
_entity_poly.pdbx_strand_id
1 'polypeptide(L)'
;MAISASTVWEVRTTGNANNGGGYVSGGTDYSQQDAAQLNLTDIACNNSTTITSATGGFTSAMVGNILKVTAGTNFTVGYYQIATYVDINTITLDRKPTSTADAETGGTIYVGGAAIKMSDICIVADGVIAGNTIWVKAGTYTDNVVLNTFGTAITSHLGYNTTRGDNPTGTNRPKIEPSTGSCIDVCGAGRKANVVKNFVFSGSGGASVGIYGSSASGSYAALVNCLARNCSSTGVASGGITCYNVESYSNGAGGFYNTISNGNAGGFFCYSHDNTGAGFAYTNQNNPNFHFSIADSNTSHGFGGVGNYAMVGSVAYNNTGASSDGFNDIGGVTTGNYNNISMSNGRYGFNGSSPVAFDYNCYNNNGTAGLNGITAGANDVTSSPSFTNAAGGDFSLAAGSPCIDTGYPAHSMAGATV
;
A
#
# COMPACT_ATOMS: atom_id res chain seq x y z
N MET A 1 -10.53 -15.07 22.66
CA MET A 1 -9.57 -13.98 22.92
C MET A 1 -8.79 -13.77 21.63
N ALA A 2 -8.59 -12.54 21.20
CA ALA A 2 -7.82 -12.25 19.99
C ALA A 2 -6.32 -12.46 20.25
N ILE A 3 -5.55 -12.72 19.19
CA ILE A 3 -4.09 -12.67 19.22
C ILE A 3 -3.62 -11.30 19.77
N SER A 4 -2.47 -11.27 20.45
CA SER A 4 -1.90 -10.01 20.97
C SER A 4 -1.72 -8.96 19.88
N ALA A 5 -2.03 -7.69 20.17
CA ALA A 5 -1.80 -6.58 19.24
C ALA A 5 -0.30 -6.30 19.00
N SER A 6 0.60 -6.88 19.82
CA SER A 6 2.04 -6.81 19.63
C SER A 6 2.61 -7.94 18.77
N THR A 7 1.76 -8.82 18.23
CA THR A 7 2.22 -9.92 17.40
C THR A 7 2.86 -9.42 16.11
N VAL A 8 4.07 -9.90 15.83
CA VAL A 8 4.71 -9.79 14.53
C VAL A 8 4.44 -11.06 13.73
N TRP A 9 4.11 -10.89 12.45
CA TRP A 9 3.88 -11.97 11.50
C TRP A 9 4.96 -11.97 10.43
N GLU A 10 5.21 -13.14 9.85
CA GLU A 10 6.23 -13.36 8.84
C GLU A 10 5.65 -14.12 7.65
N VAL A 11 5.92 -13.61 6.45
CA VAL A 11 5.52 -14.20 5.17
C VAL A 11 6.74 -14.36 4.27
N ARG A 12 6.90 -15.57 3.70
CA ARG A 12 8.02 -15.95 2.82
C ARG A 12 7.56 -16.86 1.71
N THR A 13 8.12 -16.72 0.52
CA THR A 13 7.75 -17.55 -0.65
C THR A 13 7.99 -19.04 -0.46
N THR A 14 8.90 -19.42 0.43
CA THR A 14 9.24 -20.81 0.80
C THR A 14 8.60 -21.26 2.11
N GLY A 15 7.75 -20.42 2.72
CA GLY A 15 6.99 -20.76 3.92
C GLY A 15 5.93 -21.84 3.67
N ASN A 16 5.03 -22.04 4.64
CA ASN A 16 3.93 -22.99 4.51
C ASN A 16 2.61 -22.39 5.03
N ALA A 17 1.49 -22.70 4.38
CA ALA A 17 0.17 -22.22 4.77
C ALA A 17 -0.29 -22.74 6.15
N ASN A 18 0.31 -23.84 6.63
CA ASN A 18 0.02 -24.42 7.93
C ASN A 18 0.87 -23.83 9.07
N ASN A 19 1.93 -23.08 8.76
CA ASN A 19 2.80 -22.54 9.78
C ASN A 19 2.07 -21.57 10.73
N GLY A 20 2.60 -21.44 11.95
CA GLY A 20 2.10 -20.51 12.95
C GLY A 20 2.29 -19.06 12.56
N GLY A 21 3.32 -18.74 11.78
CA GLY A 21 3.44 -17.46 11.08
C GLY A 21 3.82 -16.25 11.94
N GLY A 22 3.77 -16.33 13.27
CA GLY A 22 3.95 -15.16 14.12
C GLY A 22 4.69 -15.39 15.43
N TYR A 23 5.01 -14.30 16.09
CA TYR A 23 5.72 -14.23 17.37
C TYR A 23 5.31 -12.98 18.16
N VAL A 24 5.38 -13.05 19.48
CA VAL A 24 5.07 -11.92 20.38
C VAL A 24 6.31 -11.50 21.16
N SER A 25 6.65 -12.24 22.21
CA SER A 25 7.83 -12.03 23.05
C SER A 25 8.03 -13.23 24.00
N GLY A 26 9.23 -13.39 24.57
CA GLY A 26 9.50 -14.34 25.67
C GLY A 26 10.40 -15.52 25.31
N GLY A 27 10.57 -15.83 24.02
CA GLY A 27 11.43 -16.91 23.53
C GLY A 27 12.19 -16.53 22.25
N THR A 28 12.60 -17.53 21.47
CA THR A 28 13.20 -17.32 20.13
C THR A 28 12.09 -17.10 19.11
N ASP A 29 12.25 -16.12 18.22
CA ASP A 29 11.32 -15.87 17.11
C ASP A 29 11.53 -16.90 15.99
N TYR A 30 10.77 -17.99 16.04
CA TYR A 30 10.77 -19.02 14.99
C TYR A 30 9.88 -18.65 13.80
N SER A 31 9.25 -17.47 13.75
CA SER A 31 8.55 -17.03 12.54
C SER A 31 9.54 -16.75 11.39
N GLN A 32 10.79 -16.40 11.70
CA GLN A 32 11.82 -15.98 10.73
C GLN A 32 12.54 -17.14 9.99
N GLN A 33 11.93 -18.32 9.93
CA GLN A 33 12.40 -19.47 9.15
C GLN A 33 11.26 -20.04 8.31
N ASP A 34 11.58 -20.86 7.32
CA ASP A 34 10.58 -21.30 6.35
C ASP A 34 9.71 -22.45 6.88
N ALA A 35 10.31 -23.39 7.62
CA ALA A 35 9.62 -24.54 8.19
C ALA A 35 9.10 -24.24 9.61
N ALA A 36 7.97 -24.85 9.99
CA ALA A 36 7.56 -24.90 11.39
C ALA A 36 8.69 -25.47 12.26
N GLN A 37 8.92 -24.85 13.41
CA GLN A 37 9.91 -25.33 14.38
C GLN A 37 9.52 -26.68 14.97
N LEU A 38 8.22 -26.91 15.13
CA LEU A 38 7.65 -28.17 15.60
C LEU A 38 6.32 -28.40 14.88
N ASN A 39 6.09 -29.62 14.43
CA ASN A 39 4.79 -30.08 13.96
C ASN A 39 4.42 -31.36 14.71
N LEU A 40 3.17 -31.46 15.12
CA LEU A 40 2.65 -32.59 15.89
C LEU A 40 1.24 -32.92 15.42
N THR A 41 0.85 -34.19 15.51
CA THR A 41 -0.48 -34.70 15.11
C THR A 41 -1.18 -35.43 16.27
N ASP A 42 -0.64 -35.31 17.47
CA ASP A 42 -1.04 -36.09 18.64
C ASP A 42 -1.34 -35.22 19.86
N ILE A 43 -1.57 -33.91 19.66
CA ILE A 43 -1.88 -33.06 20.81
C ILE A 43 -3.25 -33.38 21.40
N ALA A 44 -3.32 -33.22 22.71
CA ALA A 44 -4.52 -33.38 23.51
C ALA A 44 -4.69 -32.21 24.47
N CYS A 45 -5.94 -31.95 24.85
CA CYS A 45 -6.28 -31.10 25.99
C CYS A 45 -7.58 -31.58 26.62
N ASN A 46 -7.99 -30.91 27.70
CA ASN A 46 -9.26 -31.17 28.36
C ASN A 46 -9.93 -29.83 28.66
N ASN A 47 -10.49 -29.20 27.62
CA ASN A 47 -11.18 -27.90 27.69
C ASN A 47 -10.38 -26.85 28.50
N SER A 48 -9.07 -26.81 28.28
CA SER A 48 -8.11 -26.01 29.04
C SER A 48 -7.15 -25.28 28.09
N THR A 49 -6.41 -24.31 28.61
CA THR A 49 -5.25 -23.72 27.91
C THR A 49 -4.06 -24.67 27.88
N THR A 50 -4.01 -25.67 28.74
CA THR A 50 -2.94 -26.66 28.78
C THR A 50 -3.09 -27.66 27.63
N ILE A 51 -2.03 -27.79 26.83
CA ILE A 51 -1.92 -28.75 25.74
C ILE A 51 -0.81 -29.73 26.08
N THR A 52 -1.06 -31.01 25.85
CA THR A 52 -0.06 -32.08 25.96
C THR A 52 0.15 -32.78 24.63
N SER A 53 1.33 -33.35 24.42
CA SER A 53 1.64 -34.26 23.31
C SER A 53 2.40 -35.46 23.84
N ALA A 54 2.04 -36.67 23.40
CA ALA A 54 2.76 -37.88 23.79
C ALA A 54 4.15 -37.94 23.15
N THR A 55 4.29 -37.42 21.93
CA THR A 55 5.54 -37.29 21.19
C THR A 55 6.43 -36.19 21.77
N GLY A 56 5.82 -35.10 22.25
CA GLY A 56 6.52 -33.98 22.86
C GLY A 56 7.35 -33.16 21.87
N GLY A 57 8.48 -32.61 22.34
CA GLY A 57 9.37 -31.76 21.55
C GLY A 57 9.18 -30.27 21.81
N PHE A 58 8.33 -29.89 22.78
CA PHE A 58 8.24 -28.51 23.22
C PHE A 58 9.53 -28.08 23.92
N THR A 59 9.89 -26.80 23.77
CA THR A 59 11.06 -26.21 24.43
C THR A 59 10.68 -24.85 25.01
N SER A 60 11.41 -24.39 26.03
CA SER A 60 11.22 -23.06 26.60
C SER A 60 11.43 -21.93 25.57
N ALA A 61 12.25 -22.17 24.54
CA ALA A 61 12.49 -21.22 23.45
C ALA A 61 11.24 -20.98 22.58
N MET A 62 10.25 -21.87 22.61
CA MET A 62 9.02 -21.72 21.83
C MET A 62 8.00 -20.75 22.45
N VAL A 63 8.18 -20.35 23.72
CA VAL A 63 7.29 -19.36 24.36
C VAL A 63 7.22 -18.08 23.54
N GLY A 64 6.01 -17.56 23.36
CA GLY A 64 5.73 -16.38 22.54
C GLY A 64 5.55 -16.63 21.05
N ASN A 65 5.89 -17.82 20.54
CA ASN A 65 5.58 -18.16 19.15
C ASN A 65 4.09 -18.43 18.98
N ILE A 66 3.59 -18.12 17.78
CA ILE A 66 2.25 -18.51 17.37
C ILE A 66 2.29 -19.97 16.89
N LEU A 67 1.30 -20.71 17.35
CA LEU A 67 0.98 -22.08 17.00
C LEU A 67 -0.33 -22.06 16.20
N LYS A 68 -0.37 -22.74 15.07
CA LYS A 68 -1.61 -22.94 14.30
C LYS A 68 -2.14 -24.34 14.54
N VAL A 69 -3.37 -24.44 15.02
CA VAL A 69 -4.13 -25.69 15.04
C VAL A 69 -4.79 -25.84 13.67
N THR A 70 -4.50 -26.93 12.95
CA THR A 70 -5.00 -27.14 11.58
C THR A 70 -6.06 -28.24 11.47
N ALA A 71 -6.13 -29.15 12.45
CA ALA A 71 -7.10 -30.24 12.50
C ALA A 71 -7.20 -30.81 13.93
N GLY A 72 -8.18 -31.69 14.15
CA GLY A 72 -8.38 -32.42 15.41
C GLY A 72 -9.85 -32.52 15.80
N THR A 73 -10.24 -33.62 16.43
CA THR A 73 -11.60 -33.80 16.95
C THR A 73 -11.83 -32.78 18.07
N ASN A 74 -12.90 -31.97 17.95
CA ASN A 74 -13.28 -30.91 18.90
C ASN A 74 -12.29 -29.75 19.08
N PHE A 75 -11.21 -29.72 18.30
CA PHE A 75 -10.31 -28.58 18.22
C PHE A 75 -10.89 -27.47 17.36
N THR A 76 -10.71 -26.22 17.80
CA THR A 76 -11.00 -25.03 17.03
C THR A 76 -9.77 -24.67 16.21
N VAL A 77 -9.87 -24.81 14.89
CA VAL A 77 -8.81 -24.40 13.95
C VAL A 77 -8.55 -22.90 14.10
N GLY A 78 -7.28 -22.52 14.24
CA GLY A 78 -6.92 -21.12 14.48
C GLY A 78 -5.49 -20.94 14.98
N TYR A 79 -5.14 -19.69 15.27
CA TYR A 79 -3.83 -19.27 15.75
C TYR A 79 -3.85 -19.03 17.25
N TYR A 80 -2.91 -19.58 17.99
CA TYR A 80 -2.80 -19.47 19.45
C TYR A 80 -1.37 -19.11 19.83
N GLN A 81 -1.18 -18.32 20.88
CA GLN A 81 0.16 -18.00 21.38
C GLN A 81 0.55 -19.02 22.44
N ILE A 82 1.79 -19.53 22.37
CA ILE A 82 2.37 -20.31 23.47
C ILE A 82 2.67 -19.36 24.63
N ALA A 83 1.88 -19.45 25.69
CA ALA A 83 1.96 -18.57 26.86
C ALA A 83 3.06 -19.03 27.82
N THR A 84 3.10 -20.32 28.15
CA THR A 84 4.15 -20.88 29.01
C THR A 84 4.62 -22.25 28.55
N TYR A 85 5.88 -22.53 28.85
CA TYR A 85 6.47 -23.88 28.78
C TYR A 85 6.39 -24.53 30.15
N VAL A 86 5.91 -25.78 30.22
CA VAL A 86 5.88 -26.57 31.46
C VAL A 86 6.96 -27.64 31.40
N ASP A 87 6.94 -28.47 30.35
CA ASP A 87 7.93 -29.51 30.09
C ASP A 87 7.92 -29.91 28.60
N ILE A 88 8.74 -30.90 28.22
CA ILE A 88 8.89 -31.34 26.83
C ILE A 88 7.57 -31.85 26.19
N ASN A 89 6.62 -32.27 27.00
CA ASN A 89 5.32 -32.79 26.57
C ASN A 89 4.18 -31.78 26.79
N THR A 90 4.40 -30.68 27.51
CA THR A 90 3.33 -29.83 28.02
C THR A 90 3.62 -28.33 27.87
N ILE A 91 2.65 -27.59 27.34
CA ILE A 91 2.64 -26.12 27.26
C ILE A 91 1.29 -25.58 27.70
N THR A 92 1.21 -24.26 27.92
CA THR A 92 -0.07 -23.55 27.99
C THR A 92 -0.20 -22.53 26.87
N LEU A 93 -1.42 -22.34 26.37
CA LEU A 93 -1.78 -21.35 25.37
C LEU A 93 -2.40 -20.10 26.00
N ASP A 94 -2.47 -19.01 25.24
CA ASP A 94 -3.16 -17.76 25.62
C ASP A 94 -4.66 -17.96 25.85
N ARG A 95 -5.24 -18.97 25.20
CA ARG A 95 -6.65 -19.34 25.32
C ARG A 95 -6.85 -20.81 24.99
N LYS A 96 -7.96 -21.37 25.46
CA LYS A 96 -8.32 -22.76 25.15
C LYS A 96 -8.55 -22.92 23.63
N PRO A 97 -8.02 -23.97 22.99
CA PRO A 97 -8.20 -24.20 21.56
C PRO A 97 -9.40 -25.10 21.24
N THR A 98 -10.38 -25.21 22.14
CA THR A 98 -11.50 -26.14 22.02
C THR A 98 -12.84 -25.49 22.35
N SER A 99 -13.91 -26.05 21.78
CA SER A 99 -15.26 -25.51 21.86
C SER A 99 -16.20 -26.32 22.76
N THR A 100 -15.83 -27.55 23.13
CA THR A 100 -16.65 -28.46 23.95
C THR A 100 -16.00 -28.72 25.32
N ALA A 101 -16.71 -29.43 26.20
CA ALA A 101 -16.25 -29.75 27.55
C ALA A 101 -15.57 -31.13 27.66
N ASP A 102 -15.41 -31.84 26.54
CA ASP A 102 -14.91 -33.22 26.51
C ASP A 102 -13.39 -33.24 26.33
N ALA A 103 -12.72 -34.31 26.75
CA ALA A 103 -11.29 -34.47 26.48
C ALA A 103 -11.04 -34.57 24.96
N GLU A 104 -10.17 -33.70 24.44
CA GLU A 104 -9.86 -33.60 23.02
C GLU A 104 -8.52 -34.28 22.71
N THR A 105 -8.46 -35.08 21.64
CA THR A 105 -7.25 -35.85 21.27
C THR A 105 -7.02 -35.82 19.77
N GLY A 106 -5.77 -36.05 19.35
CA GLY A 106 -5.40 -36.16 17.93
C GLY A 106 -5.45 -34.83 17.19
N GLY A 107 -5.22 -33.71 17.88
CA GLY A 107 -5.07 -32.42 17.21
C GLY A 107 -3.77 -32.36 16.42
N THR A 108 -3.78 -31.53 15.37
CA THR A 108 -2.60 -31.23 14.54
C THR A 108 -2.19 -29.78 14.68
N ILE A 109 -0.90 -29.54 14.98
CA ILE A 109 -0.32 -28.20 15.11
C ILE A 109 0.97 -27.98 14.35
N TYR A 110 1.26 -26.70 14.13
CA TYR A 110 2.53 -26.18 13.62
C TYR A 110 2.94 -24.97 14.46
N VAL A 111 4.13 -25.01 15.05
CA VAL A 111 4.70 -23.95 15.89
C VAL A 111 5.71 -23.13 15.08
N GLY A 112 5.53 -21.81 15.04
CA GLY A 112 6.42 -20.92 14.28
C GLY A 112 6.41 -21.21 12.78
N GLY A 113 7.52 -20.90 12.11
CA GLY A 113 7.66 -20.91 10.65
C GLY A 113 6.90 -19.74 10.00
N ALA A 114 7.38 -19.27 8.84
CA ALA A 114 6.74 -18.21 8.07
C ALA A 114 5.52 -18.75 7.29
N ALA A 115 4.47 -17.93 7.16
CA ALA A 115 3.37 -18.24 6.24
C ALA A 115 3.85 -18.14 4.79
N ILE A 116 3.24 -18.92 3.89
CA ILE A 116 3.60 -18.87 2.45
C ILE A 116 3.00 -17.65 1.73
N LYS A 117 1.80 -17.21 2.15
CA LYS A 117 1.10 -16.06 1.57
C LYS A 117 0.59 -15.09 2.64
N MET A 118 0.34 -13.86 2.24
CA MET A 118 -0.25 -12.85 3.13
C MET A 118 -1.72 -13.19 3.42
N SER A 119 -2.45 -13.69 2.44
CA SER A 119 -3.85 -14.11 2.60
C SER A 119 -4.04 -15.23 3.64
N ASP A 120 -3.04 -16.11 3.84
CA ASP A 120 -3.09 -17.20 4.83
C ASP A 120 -3.19 -16.69 6.28
N ILE A 121 -2.72 -15.48 6.55
CA ILE A 121 -2.76 -14.83 7.87
C ILE A 121 -3.81 -13.71 7.94
N CYS A 122 -4.01 -12.94 6.86
CA CYS A 122 -4.85 -11.74 6.87
C CYS A 122 -6.36 -12.00 6.74
N ILE A 123 -6.77 -13.19 6.26
CA ILE A 123 -8.20 -13.51 6.00
C ILE A 123 -8.82 -14.33 7.14
N VAL A 124 -8.01 -15.00 7.97
CA VAL A 124 -8.52 -15.82 9.07
C VAL A 124 -9.08 -14.93 10.17
N ALA A 125 -10.34 -15.15 10.58
CA ALA A 125 -11.09 -14.31 11.52
C ALA A 125 -10.39 -14.04 12.87
N ASP A 126 -9.37 -14.83 13.22
CA ASP A 126 -8.57 -14.71 14.44
C ASP A 126 -7.06 -14.47 14.18
N GLY A 127 -6.63 -14.27 12.93
CA GLY A 127 -5.22 -14.11 12.57
C GLY A 127 -4.69 -12.72 12.91
N VAL A 128 -4.96 -11.74 12.04
CA VAL A 128 -4.40 -10.39 12.17
C VAL A 128 -5.41 -9.44 12.82
N ILE A 129 -5.01 -8.81 13.93
CA ILE A 129 -5.76 -7.73 14.57
C ILE A 129 -5.05 -6.38 14.47
N ALA A 130 -5.78 -5.31 14.77
CA ALA A 130 -5.27 -3.95 14.74
C ALA A 130 -4.10 -3.79 15.72
N GLY A 131 -3.00 -3.18 15.28
CA GLY A 131 -1.73 -3.06 16.02
C GLY A 131 -0.64 -4.03 15.55
N ASN A 132 -1.01 -5.15 14.91
CA ASN A 132 -0.05 -6.14 14.45
C ASN A 132 0.87 -5.58 13.34
N THR A 133 2.06 -6.16 13.25
CA THR A 133 3.00 -5.90 12.14
C THR A 133 3.21 -7.17 11.33
N ILE A 134 3.07 -7.09 10.01
CA ILE A 134 3.28 -8.18 9.07
C ILE A 134 4.53 -7.87 8.26
N TRP A 135 5.55 -8.69 8.38
CA TRP A 135 6.77 -8.64 7.58
C TRP A 135 6.67 -9.60 6.40
N VAL A 136 6.94 -9.09 5.20
CA VAL A 136 6.92 -9.87 3.97
C VAL A 136 8.30 -9.81 3.34
N LYS A 137 8.94 -10.97 3.18
CA LYS A 137 10.26 -11.05 2.56
C LYS A 137 10.18 -10.88 1.06
N ALA A 138 11.21 -10.30 0.46
CA ALA A 138 11.37 -10.17 -0.98
C ALA A 138 11.16 -11.52 -1.67
N GLY A 139 10.44 -11.48 -2.79
CA GLY A 139 9.96 -12.66 -3.50
C GLY A 139 8.71 -12.33 -4.31
N THR A 140 8.29 -13.25 -5.18
CA THR A 140 7.04 -13.12 -5.94
C THR A 140 5.97 -14.01 -5.33
N TYR A 141 4.82 -13.43 -5.01
CA TYR A 141 3.68 -14.09 -4.39
C TYR A 141 2.49 -14.07 -5.34
N THR A 142 2.04 -15.26 -5.74
CA THR A 142 0.74 -15.43 -6.42
C THR A 142 -0.36 -15.41 -5.38
N ASP A 143 -0.79 -14.20 -5.03
CA ASP A 143 -1.73 -13.94 -3.94
C ASP A 143 -2.68 -12.80 -4.30
N ASN A 144 -3.92 -12.90 -3.82
CA ASN A 144 -4.94 -11.85 -3.91
C ASN A 144 -5.28 -11.45 -2.47
N VAL A 145 -4.79 -10.29 -2.04
CA VAL A 145 -4.79 -9.91 -0.63
C VAL A 145 -5.98 -9.00 -0.33
N VAL A 146 -6.78 -9.33 0.68
CA VAL A 146 -7.82 -8.42 1.20
C VAL A 146 -7.55 -8.15 2.67
N LEU A 147 -7.30 -6.88 3.00
CA LEU A 147 -7.02 -6.46 4.38
C LEU A 147 -8.33 -6.22 5.13
N ASN A 148 -8.72 -7.23 5.93
CA ASN A 148 -9.98 -7.24 6.66
C ASN A 148 -9.89 -6.85 8.13
N THR A 149 -8.73 -6.42 8.60
CA THR A 149 -8.56 -6.02 10.00
C THR A 149 -9.41 -4.79 10.33
N PHE A 150 -10.36 -4.97 11.25
CA PHE A 150 -11.20 -3.90 11.79
C PHE A 150 -10.54 -3.32 13.05
N GLY A 151 -10.53 -1.99 13.17
CA GLY A 151 -10.04 -1.32 14.36
C GLY A 151 -9.53 0.09 14.08
N THR A 152 -9.24 0.82 15.16
CA THR A 152 -8.65 2.17 15.12
C THR A 152 -7.13 2.16 15.16
N ALA A 153 -6.51 1.08 15.66
CA ALA A 153 -5.06 0.93 15.67
C ALA A 153 -4.56 0.55 14.26
N ILE A 154 -3.33 0.97 13.96
CA ILE A 154 -2.73 0.75 12.65
C ILE A 154 -2.27 -0.71 12.53
N THR A 155 -2.62 -1.36 11.42
CA THR A 155 -1.97 -2.62 11.01
C THR A 155 -0.90 -2.29 9.98
N SER A 156 0.34 -2.74 10.22
CA SER A 156 1.47 -2.45 9.34
C SER A 156 1.83 -3.66 8.49
N HIS A 157 1.90 -3.47 7.17
CA HIS A 157 2.35 -4.46 6.21
C HIS A 157 3.65 -3.94 5.59
N LEU A 158 4.77 -4.60 5.86
CA LEU A 158 6.11 -4.08 5.61
C LEU A 158 6.91 -5.06 4.76
N GLY A 159 7.27 -4.63 3.55
CA GLY A 159 8.21 -5.36 2.71
C GLY A 159 9.65 -5.18 3.18
N TYR A 160 10.42 -6.26 3.15
CA TYR A 160 11.85 -6.27 3.46
C TYR A 160 12.61 -7.24 2.54
N ASN A 161 13.93 -7.11 2.41
CA ASN A 161 14.74 -7.99 1.57
C ASN A 161 15.50 -9.05 2.36
N THR A 162 16.48 -8.61 3.15
CA THR A 162 17.35 -9.48 3.94
C THR A 162 17.00 -9.42 5.42
N THR A 163 16.77 -8.22 5.95
CA THR A 163 16.50 -8.00 7.37
C THR A 163 15.30 -7.09 7.54
N ARG A 164 14.44 -7.39 8.51
CA ARG A 164 13.28 -6.54 8.85
C ARG A 164 13.74 -5.09 9.03
N GLY A 165 13.11 -4.16 8.30
CA GLY A 165 13.40 -2.73 8.36
C GLY A 165 14.43 -2.20 7.36
N ASP A 166 14.93 -3.04 6.43
CA ASP A 166 15.91 -2.64 5.41
C ASP A 166 15.38 -1.79 4.24
N ASN A 167 14.09 -1.45 4.25
CA ASN A 167 13.41 -0.53 3.33
C ASN A 167 13.80 -0.71 1.84
N PRO A 168 13.53 -1.89 1.25
CA PRO A 168 14.01 -2.20 -0.08
C PRO A 168 13.38 -1.30 -1.15
N THR A 169 14.13 -1.09 -2.22
CA THR A 169 13.69 -0.38 -3.43
C THR A 169 13.77 -1.29 -4.66
N GLY A 170 13.14 -0.88 -5.77
CA GLY A 170 13.18 -1.60 -7.03
C GLY A 170 12.72 -3.06 -6.94
N THR A 171 13.51 -3.97 -7.50
CA THR A 171 13.22 -5.42 -7.56
C THR A 171 13.43 -6.17 -6.25
N ASN A 172 14.03 -5.53 -5.24
CA ASN A 172 14.26 -6.13 -3.93
C ASN A 172 13.03 -6.03 -3.00
N ARG A 173 11.95 -5.41 -3.47
CA ARG A 173 10.67 -5.37 -2.77
C ARG A 173 9.91 -6.69 -2.97
N PRO A 174 9.08 -7.14 -2.00
CA PRO A 174 8.11 -8.19 -2.25
C PRO A 174 7.14 -7.80 -3.36
N LYS A 175 6.85 -8.76 -4.26
CA LYS A 175 5.95 -8.57 -5.39
C LYS A 175 4.68 -9.40 -5.20
N ILE A 176 3.52 -8.75 -5.16
CA ILE A 176 2.20 -9.40 -5.19
C ILE A 176 1.70 -9.39 -6.63
N GLU A 177 1.40 -10.58 -7.16
CA GLU A 177 1.10 -10.80 -8.58
C GLU A 177 0.05 -11.93 -8.72
N PRO A 178 -1.24 -11.64 -8.49
CA PRO A 178 -2.31 -12.62 -8.65
C PRO A 178 -2.57 -12.93 -10.12
N SER A 179 -3.29 -14.02 -10.36
CA SER A 179 -3.75 -14.40 -11.70
C SER A 179 -4.94 -13.56 -12.21
N THR A 180 -5.71 -12.96 -11.31
CA THR A 180 -6.89 -12.14 -11.62
C THR A 180 -7.19 -11.16 -10.49
N GLY A 181 -8.09 -10.19 -10.74
CA GLY A 181 -8.59 -9.27 -9.70
C GLY A 181 -7.59 -8.18 -9.31
N SER A 182 -7.66 -7.69 -8.07
CA SER A 182 -6.69 -6.76 -7.50
C SER A 182 -5.50 -7.49 -6.85
N CYS A 183 -4.30 -6.89 -6.85
CA CYS A 183 -3.19 -7.46 -6.08
C CYS A 183 -3.47 -7.33 -4.57
N ILE A 184 -3.95 -6.17 -4.14
CA ILE A 184 -4.35 -5.92 -2.76
C ILE A 184 -5.58 -5.02 -2.66
N ASP A 185 -6.50 -5.32 -1.74
CA ASP A 185 -7.49 -4.38 -1.20
C ASP A 185 -7.08 -3.92 0.20
N VAL A 186 -6.66 -2.65 0.31
CA VAL A 186 -6.15 -2.07 1.56
C VAL A 186 -7.23 -1.46 2.45
N CYS A 187 -8.45 -1.29 1.92
CA CYS A 187 -9.56 -0.61 2.58
C CYS A 187 -10.89 -1.34 2.36
N GLY A 188 -10.93 -2.66 2.57
CA GLY A 188 -12.19 -3.44 2.57
C GLY A 188 -13.30 -2.72 3.37
N ALA A 189 -14.58 -3.08 3.21
CA ALA A 189 -15.70 -2.38 3.86
C ALA A 189 -15.47 -2.00 5.35
N GLY A 190 -15.75 -0.73 5.73
CA GLY A 190 -15.58 -0.18 7.09
C GLY A 190 -14.38 0.77 7.23
N ARG A 191 -14.20 1.38 8.43
CA ARG A 191 -13.05 2.24 8.74
C ARG A 191 -11.82 1.39 9.02
N LYS A 192 -10.75 1.56 8.23
CA LYS A 192 -9.49 0.81 8.38
C LYS A 192 -8.28 1.74 8.33
N ALA A 193 -7.26 1.43 9.12
CA ALA A 193 -6.00 2.16 9.19
C ALA A 193 -4.83 1.23 8.83
N ASN A 194 -4.78 0.79 7.57
CA ASN A 194 -3.69 -0.07 7.10
C ASN A 194 -2.54 0.77 6.55
N VAL A 195 -1.31 0.44 6.92
CA VAL A 195 -0.12 1.03 6.33
C VAL A 195 0.61 -0.05 5.55
N VAL A 196 0.82 0.18 4.25
CA VAL A 196 1.51 -0.76 3.36
C VAL A 196 2.77 -0.10 2.83
N LYS A 197 3.94 -0.71 3.07
CA LYS A 197 5.25 -0.14 2.71
C LYS A 197 6.15 -1.09 1.95
N ASN A 198 6.87 -0.55 0.96
CA ASN A 198 7.95 -1.24 0.24
C ASN A 198 7.47 -2.46 -0.58
N PHE A 199 6.32 -2.38 -1.25
CA PHE A 199 5.79 -3.46 -2.10
C PHE A 199 5.80 -3.11 -3.59
N VAL A 200 5.80 -4.16 -4.42
CA VAL A 200 5.42 -4.09 -5.84
C VAL A 200 4.10 -4.82 -6.02
N PHE A 201 3.14 -4.17 -6.67
CA PHE A 201 1.86 -4.74 -7.09
C PHE A 201 1.86 -4.82 -8.61
N SER A 202 1.78 -6.03 -9.15
CA SER A 202 2.05 -6.30 -10.55
C SER A 202 0.87 -7.01 -11.20
N GLY A 203 0.35 -6.42 -12.28
CA GLY A 203 -0.64 -7.07 -13.12
C GLY A 203 -0.07 -8.04 -14.14
N SER A 204 1.24 -8.26 -14.18
CA SER A 204 1.85 -9.24 -15.10
C SER A 204 1.37 -10.69 -14.86
N GLY A 205 0.79 -10.98 -13.69
CA GLY A 205 0.11 -12.25 -13.42
C GLY A 205 -1.31 -12.33 -13.99
N GLY A 206 -1.93 -11.21 -14.36
CA GLY A 206 -3.33 -11.10 -14.81
C GLY A 206 -4.20 -10.20 -13.93
N ALA A 207 -3.62 -9.51 -12.94
CA ALA A 207 -4.35 -8.54 -12.12
C ALA A 207 -4.89 -7.37 -12.96
N SER A 208 -6.14 -7.01 -12.74
CA SER A 208 -6.75 -5.82 -13.34
C SER A 208 -6.38 -4.55 -12.59
N VAL A 209 -6.17 -4.66 -11.28
CA VAL A 209 -5.84 -3.53 -10.41
C VAL A 209 -4.62 -3.85 -9.56
N GLY A 210 -3.70 -2.92 -9.41
CA GLY A 210 -2.57 -3.08 -8.50
C GLY A 210 -3.07 -2.99 -7.06
N ILE A 211 -3.52 -1.81 -6.67
CA ILE A 211 -3.97 -1.49 -5.32
C ILE A 211 -5.41 -1.00 -5.38
N TYR A 212 -6.27 -1.60 -4.58
CA TYR A 212 -7.68 -1.24 -4.47
C TYR A 212 -7.99 -0.71 -3.07
N GLY A 213 -8.83 0.31 -2.97
CA GLY A 213 -9.42 0.75 -1.71
C GLY A 213 -10.92 0.88 -1.85
N SER A 214 -11.68 -0.02 -1.22
CA SER A 214 -13.12 -0.19 -1.47
C SER A 214 -14.07 0.64 -0.58
N SER A 215 -13.57 1.38 0.41
CA SER A 215 -14.43 2.07 1.39
C SER A 215 -14.81 3.52 1.02
N ALA A 216 -16.10 3.84 1.12
CA ALA A 216 -16.68 5.15 0.81
C ALA A 216 -16.64 6.19 1.96
N SER A 217 -16.21 5.84 3.18
CA SER A 217 -16.14 6.82 4.29
C SER A 217 -15.20 6.38 5.42
N GLY A 218 -14.20 7.22 5.74
CA GLY A 218 -13.45 7.16 7.01
C GLY A 218 -12.33 6.13 7.13
N SER A 219 -11.89 5.53 6.02
CA SER A 219 -10.62 4.78 5.99
C SER A 219 -9.44 5.71 5.74
N TYR A 220 -8.33 5.40 6.38
CA TYR A 220 -7.07 6.15 6.35
C TYR A 220 -5.92 5.20 6.04
N ALA A 221 -6.01 4.46 4.92
CA ALA A 221 -4.88 3.66 4.52
C ALA A 221 -3.76 4.55 3.97
N ALA A 222 -2.53 4.17 4.25
CA ALA A 222 -1.35 4.82 3.70
C ALA A 222 -0.52 3.83 2.89
N LEU A 223 -0.11 4.26 1.71
CA LEU A 223 0.87 3.58 0.89
C LEU A 223 2.18 4.36 0.95
N VAL A 224 3.29 3.68 1.22
CA VAL A 224 4.60 4.33 1.32
C VAL A 224 5.64 3.55 0.53
N ASN A 225 6.36 4.21 -0.39
CA ASN A 225 7.43 3.57 -1.16
C ASN A 225 6.95 2.30 -1.91
N CYS A 226 5.76 2.37 -2.48
CA CYS A 226 5.12 1.27 -3.20
C CYS A 226 5.15 1.50 -4.71
N LEU A 227 5.04 0.43 -5.47
CA LEU A 227 4.97 0.45 -6.94
C LEU A 227 3.74 -0.32 -7.43
N ALA A 228 2.95 0.24 -8.33
CA ALA A 228 1.87 -0.45 -9.04
C ALA A 228 2.15 -0.45 -10.56
N ARG A 229 2.15 -1.61 -11.22
CA ARG A 229 2.46 -1.66 -12.65
C ARG A 229 1.83 -2.79 -13.41
N ASN A 230 1.80 -2.64 -14.73
CA ASN A 230 1.37 -3.68 -15.68
C ASN A 230 -0.04 -4.22 -15.40
N CYS A 231 -0.90 -3.44 -14.76
CA CYS A 231 -2.28 -3.80 -14.49
C CYS A 231 -3.11 -3.63 -15.77
N SER A 232 -4.01 -4.57 -16.06
CA SER A 232 -4.84 -4.47 -17.28
C SER A 232 -5.84 -3.32 -17.22
N SER A 233 -6.11 -2.77 -16.02
CA SER A 233 -6.82 -1.52 -15.80
C SER A 233 -5.94 -0.54 -15.04
N THR A 234 -6.13 -0.37 -13.73
CA THR A 234 -5.58 0.78 -12.98
C THR A 234 -4.46 0.34 -12.05
N GLY A 235 -3.39 1.14 -11.93
CA GLY A 235 -2.35 0.87 -10.94
C GLY A 235 -2.88 1.01 -9.50
N VAL A 236 -3.37 2.20 -9.15
CA VAL A 236 -3.94 2.51 -7.83
C VAL A 236 -5.37 3.01 -7.98
N ALA A 237 -6.35 2.20 -7.57
CA ALA A 237 -7.77 2.54 -7.56
C ALA A 237 -8.22 2.86 -6.12
N SER A 238 -8.28 4.13 -5.75
CA SER A 238 -8.36 4.56 -4.35
C SER A 238 -9.72 5.15 -3.94
N GLY A 239 -10.37 4.59 -2.92
CA GLY A 239 -11.23 5.33 -2.00
C GLY A 239 -10.58 5.41 -0.61
N GLY A 240 -10.16 6.61 -0.17
CA GLY A 240 -9.59 6.82 1.18
C GLY A 240 -8.17 6.28 1.38
N ILE A 241 -7.31 6.40 0.36
CA ILE A 241 -5.89 6.03 0.43
C ILE A 241 -5.04 7.30 0.27
N THR A 242 -4.07 7.49 1.15
CA THR A 242 -3.01 8.50 0.97
C THR A 242 -1.73 7.83 0.48
N CYS A 243 -1.16 8.36 -0.60
CA CYS A 243 0.04 7.83 -1.22
C CYS A 243 1.25 8.72 -0.93
N TYR A 244 2.35 8.12 -0.47
CA TYR A 244 3.63 8.78 -0.23
C TYR A 244 4.73 8.06 -0.99
N ASN A 245 5.40 8.75 -1.91
CA ASN A 245 6.47 8.16 -2.72
C ASN A 245 5.99 6.86 -3.41
N VAL A 246 4.83 6.94 -4.08
CA VAL A 246 4.25 5.80 -4.80
C VAL A 246 4.42 6.02 -6.29
N GLU A 247 4.84 4.97 -6.98
CA GLU A 247 5.02 4.95 -8.42
C GLU A 247 3.92 4.10 -9.07
N SER A 248 3.37 4.56 -10.20
CA SER A 248 2.34 3.84 -10.95
C SER A 248 2.54 3.93 -12.46
N TYR A 249 2.83 2.81 -13.13
CA TYR A 249 3.18 2.85 -14.56
C TYR A 249 2.78 1.65 -15.41
N SER A 250 2.75 1.86 -16.73
CA SER A 250 2.41 0.82 -17.73
C SER A 250 1.09 0.10 -17.45
N ASN A 251 0.09 0.84 -16.94
CA ASN A 251 -1.24 0.29 -16.69
C ASN A 251 -2.17 0.53 -17.90
N GLY A 252 -3.11 -0.39 -18.13
CA GLY A 252 -4.09 -0.38 -19.23
C GLY A 252 -5.22 0.66 -19.07
N ALA A 253 -5.18 1.45 -18.01
CA ALA A 253 -6.03 2.61 -17.75
C ALA A 253 -5.21 3.66 -16.97
N GLY A 254 -5.75 4.26 -15.91
CA GLY A 254 -5.04 5.29 -15.16
C GLY A 254 -3.95 4.76 -14.21
N GLY A 255 -2.97 5.61 -13.90
CA GLY A 255 -1.97 5.31 -12.88
C GLY A 255 -2.57 5.39 -11.47
N PHE A 256 -3.17 6.53 -11.13
CA PHE A 256 -3.92 6.77 -9.91
C PHE A 256 -5.34 7.18 -10.27
N TYR A 257 -6.34 6.41 -9.85
CA TYR A 257 -7.74 6.64 -10.20
C TYR A 257 -8.63 6.54 -8.97
N ASN A 258 -9.50 7.50 -8.74
CA ASN A 258 -10.50 7.44 -7.67
C ASN A 258 -11.88 7.13 -8.22
N THR A 259 -12.39 5.93 -7.93
CA THR A 259 -13.74 5.48 -8.31
C THR A 259 -14.83 5.82 -7.28
N ILE A 260 -14.47 6.26 -6.06
CA ILE A 260 -15.40 6.32 -4.93
C ILE A 260 -15.62 7.76 -4.44
N SER A 261 -16.89 8.15 -4.30
CA SER A 261 -17.29 9.43 -3.71
C SER A 261 -16.96 9.46 -2.20
N ASN A 262 -16.38 10.57 -1.71
CA ASN A 262 -16.10 10.88 -0.30
C ASN A 262 -14.80 10.33 0.34
N GLY A 263 -13.80 9.94 -0.45
CA GLY A 263 -12.46 9.62 0.07
C GLY A 263 -11.47 10.77 -0.09
N ASN A 264 -10.87 11.25 1.00
CA ASN A 264 -9.64 12.04 0.93
C ASN A 264 -8.54 11.14 0.38
N ALA A 265 -8.22 11.31 -0.89
CA ALA A 265 -7.11 10.63 -1.52
C ALA A 265 -6.16 11.71 -2.06
N GLY A 266 -4.89 11.56 -1.70
CA GLY A 266 -3.83 12.50 -2.05
C GLY A 266 -2.55 11.76 -2.40
N GLY A 267 -1.75 12.37 -3.25
CA GLY A 267 -0.44 11.89 -3.66
C GLY A 267 0.62 12.91 -3.26
N PHE A 268 1.60 12.44 -2.49
CA PHE A 268 2.75 13.22 -2.09
C PHE A 268 4.00 12.54 -2.64
N PHE A 269 4.78 13.26 -3.44
CA PHE A 269 5.99 12.71 -4.06
C PHE A 269 5.70 11.49 -4.95
N CYS A 270 4.51 11.42 -5.55
CA CYS A 270 4.10 10.28 -6.37
C CYS A 270 4.55 10.47 -7.82
N TYR A 271 4.75 9.36 -8.53
CA TYR A 271 5.15 9.36 -9.93
C TYR A 271 4.22 8.47 -10.76
N SER A 272 3.63 9.02 -11.83
CA SER A 272 2.68 8.30 -12.68
C SER A 272 3.06 8.43 -14.15
N HIS A 273 3.39 7.32 -14.81
CA HIS A 273 3.91 7.37 -16.18
C HIS A 273 3.56 6.19 -17.07
N ASP A 274 3.65 6.39 -18.38
CA ASP A 274 3.41 5.36 -19.41
C ASP A 274 2.07 4.61 -19.27
N ASN A 275 1.06 5.25 -18.66
CA ASN A 275 -0.27 4.66 -18.51
C ASN A 275 -1.12 4.98 -19.75
N THR A 276 -2.00 4.06 -20.16
CA THR A 276 -2.91 4.30 -21.29
C THR A 276 -4.15 5.14 -20.92
N GLY A 277 -4.22 5.60 -19.67
CA GLY A 277 -5.20 6.54 -19.15
C GLY A 277 -4.52 7.80 -18.61
N ALA A 278 -5.16 8.45 -17.64
CA ALA A 278 -4.58 9.61 -16.98
C ALA A 278 -3.52 9.21 -15.95
N GLY A 279 -2.54 10.08 -15.70
CA GLY A 279 -1.57 9.88 -14.64
C GLY A 279 -2.27 9.85 -13.28
N PHE A 280 -3.03 10.91 -12.97
CA PHE A 280 -3.86 11.04 -11.79
C PHE A 280 -5.28 11.48 -12.20
N ALA A 281 -6.31 10.68 -11.89
CA ALA A 281 -7.70 10.94 -12.27
C ALA A 281 -8.68 10.81 -11.09
N TYR A 282 -9.44 11.87 -10.82
CA TYR A 282 -10.42 11.94 -9.73
C TYR A 282 -11.80 12.31 -10.24
N THR A 283 -12.66 11.33 -10.50
CA THR A 283 -13.94 11.57 -11.18
C THR A 283 -15.09 11.98 -10.26
N ASN A 284 -14.85 12.14 -8.95
CA ASN A 284 -15.85 12.54 -7.98
C ASN A 284 -15.37 13.77 -7.20
N GLN A 285 -16.30 14.65 -6.79
CA GLN A 285 -16.13 15.98 -6.14
C GLN A 285 -15.37 15.98 -4.78
N ASN A 286 -14.32 15.18 -4.64
CA ASN A 286 -13.45 15.22 -3.49
C ASN A 286 -12.38 16.31 -3.71
N ASN A 287 -11.66 16.69 -2.65
CA ASN A 287 -10.54 17.62 -2.72
C ASN A 287 -9.23 16.84 -2.83
N PRO A 288 -8.83 16.32 -4.00
CA PRO A 288 -7.54 15.65 -4.12
C PRO A 288 -6.41 16.67 -3.92
N ASN A 289 -5.40 16.25 -3.17
CA ASN A 289 -4.19 17.05 -2.93
C ASN A 289 -3.02 16.33 -3.58
N PHE A 290 -2.42 16.96 -4.59
CA PHE A 290 -1.24 16.46 -5.29
C PHE A 290 -0.09 17.41 -5.10
N HIS A 291 0.86 16.97 -4.28
CA HIS A 291 1.99 17.80 -3.90
C HIS A 291 3.26 17.10 -4.37
N PHE A 292 4.12 17.86 -5.04
CA PHE A 292 5.43 17.40 -5.47
C PHE A 292 5.37 16.10 -6.28
N SER A 293 4.29 15.92 -7.04
CA SER A 293 4.03 14.70 -7.80
C SER A 293 4.27 14.93 -9.29
N ILE A 294 4.59 13.86 -10.01
CA ILE A 294 4.97 13.92 -11.42
C ILE A 294 4.04 13.01 -12.21
N ALA A 295 3.49 13.54 -13.29
CA ALA A 295 2.75 12.79 -14.29
C ALA A 295 3.39 12.99 -15.66
N ASP A 296 3.93 11.93 -16.26
CA ASP A 296 4.52 12.05 -17.60
C ASP A 296 4.17 10.90 -18.55
N SER A 297 4.22 11.16 -19.85
CA SER A 297 4.10 10.13 -20.88
C SER A 297 2.82 9.29 -20.80
N ASN A 298 1.78 9.79 -20.11
CA ASN A 298 0.48 9.15 -20.06
C ASN A 298 -0.32 9.50 -21.34
N THR A 299 -1.18 8.60 -21.80
CA THR A 299 -1.96 8.82 -23.04
C THR A 299 -3.26 9.60 -22.82
N SER A 300 -3.50 10.09 -21.60
CA SER A 300 -4.56 11.05 -21.26
C SER A 300 -3.96 12.17 -20.40
N HIS A 301 -4.75 12.87 -19.60
CA HIS A 301 -4.28 13.98 -18.77
C HIS A 301 -3.15 13.56 -17.82
N GLY A 302 -2.23 14.48 -17.52
CA GLY A 302 -1.27 14.26 -16.44
C GLY A 302 -2.00 14.17 -15.10
N PHE A 303 -2.73 15.24 -14.79
CA PHE A 303 -3.63 15.34 -13.64
C PHE A 303 -5.02 15.76 -14.12
N GLY A 304 -6.07 15.10 -13.65
CA GLY A 304 -7.43 15.45 -14.03
C GLY A 304 -8.51 15.03 -13.05
N GLY A 305 -9.67 15.67 -13.16
CA GLY A 305 -10.90 15.25 -12.52
C GLY A 305 -11.76 16.43 -12.04
N VAL A 306 -12.84 16.15 -11.33
CA VAL A 306 -13.81 17.16 -10.86
C VAL A 306 -13.62 17.48 -9.38
N GLY A 307 -13.48 18.76 -9.01
CA GLY A 307 -13.45 19.19 -7.60
C GLY A 307 -12.49 20.34 -7.28
N ASN A 308 -12.22 20.58 -5.99
CA ASN A 308 -11.22 21.57 -5.57
C ASN A 308 -9.84 20.91 -5.47
N TYR A 309 -8.94 21.27 -6.39
CA TYR A 309 -7.56 20.79 -6.44
C TYR A 309 -6.62 21.72 -5.70
N ALA A 310 -5.93 21.23 -4.67
CA ALA A 310 -4.71 21.88 -4.21
C ALA A 310 -3.53 21.17 -4.89
N MET A 311 -2.86 21.90 -5.79
CA MET A 311 -1.71 21.40 -6.53
C MET A 311 -0.52 22.30 -6.28
N VAL A 312 0.52 21.70 -5.71
CA VAL A 312 1.74 22.44 -5.36
C VAL A 312 2.95 21.67 -5.83
N GLY A 313 3.83 22.34 -6.57
CA GLY A 313 5.13 21.77 -6.94
C GLY A 313 5.06 20.55 -7.85
N SER A 314 3.96 20.34 -8.57
CA SER A 314 3.75 19.15 -9.40
C SER A 314 4.13 19.38 -10.86
N VAL A 315 4.52 18.31 -11.55
CA VAL A 315 4.98 18.36 -12.95
C VAL A 315 4.09 17.50 -13.83
N ALA A 316 3.52 18.10 -14.88
CA ALA A 316 2.84 17.39 -15.96
C ALA A 316 3.65 17.53 -17.26
N TYR A 317 4.27 16.45 -17.71
CA TYR A 317 5.20 16.46 -18.84
C TYR A 317 4.84 15.45 -19.94
N ASN A 318 4.77 15.88 -21.20
CA ASN A 318 4.65 14.94 -22.32
C ASN A 318 3.47 13.94 -22.22
N ASN A 319 2.36 14.35 -21.59
CA ASN A 319 1.14 13.55 -21.61
C ASN A 319 0.45 13.81 -22.96
N THR A 320 0.49 12.86 -23.91
CA THR A 320 0.32 13.13 -25.36
C THR A 320 -0.96 12.58 -26.02
N GLY A 321 -1.96 12.15 -25.26
CA GLY A 321 -3.28 11.91 -25.80
C GLY A 321 -3.84 13.10 -26.61
N ALA A 322 -4.63 12.86 -27.66
CA ALA A 322 -5.19 13.96 -28.47
C ALA A 322 -6.07 14.96 -27.67
N SER A 323 -6.52 14.57 -26.49
CA SER A 323 -7.28 15.40 -25.54
C SER A 323 -6.58 15.57 -24.20
N SER A 324 -5.27 15.32 -24.10
CA SER A 324 -4.54 15.36 -22.83
C SER A 324 -4.03 16.75 -22.48
N ASP A 325 -4.70 17.37 -21.52
CA ASP A 325 -4.15 18.51 -20.80
C ASP A 325 -3.09 18.05 -19.79
N GLY A 326 -2.14 18.92 -19.43
CA GLY A 326 -1.25 18.65 -18.30
C GLY A 326 -2.03 18.57 -17.00
N PHE A 327 -2.83 19.59 -16.75
CA PHE A 327 -3.72 19.71 -15.60
C PHE A 327 -5.15 20.03 -16.08
N ASN A 328 -6.10 19.12 -15.85
CA ASN A 328 -7.49 19.22 -16.31
C ASN A 328 -8.49 19.41 -15.17
N ASP A 329 -9.42 20.34 -15.38
CA ASP A 329 -10.56 20.70 -14.53
C ASP A 329 -10.17 21.23 -13.14
N ILE A 330 -9.37 22.29 -13.16
CA ILE A 330 -8.86 23.00 -11.97
C ILE A 330 -9.95 23.91 -11.33
N GLY A 331 -11.21 23.83 -11.76
CA GLY A 331 -12.25 24.85 -11.55
C GLY A 331 -12.91 24.95 -10.16
N GLY A 332 -12.26 24.46 -9.11
CA GLY A 332 -12.79 24.51 -7.75
C GLY A 332 -12.55 25.86 -7.04
N VAL A 333 -13.58 26.40 -6.40
CA VAL A 333 -13.65 27.78 -5.86
C VAL A 333 -12.76 28.04 -4.62
N THR A 334 -11.97 27.07 -4.14
CA THR A 334 -11.34 27.17 -2.80
C THR A 334 -9.89 26.70 -2.68
N THR A 335 -9.20 26.30 -3.74
CA THR A 335 -7.85 25.72 -3.64
C THR A 335 -6.83 26.34 -4.58
N GLY A 336 -5.60 26.52 -4.07
CA GLY A 336 -4.51 27.20 -4.77
C GLY A 336 -3.67 26.27 -5.64
N ASN A 337 -3.26 26.79 -6.79
CA ASN A 337 -2.39 26.12 -7.74
C ASN A 337 -1.12 26.96 -7.89
N TYR A 338 -0.04 26.47 -7.31
CA TYR A 338 1.23 27.19 -7.23
C TYR A 338 2.41 26.29 -7.57
N ASN A 339 3.45 26.86 -8.17
CA ASN A 339 4.73 26.18 -8.40
C ASN A 339 4.61 24.91 -9.26
N ASN A 340 3.56 24.79 -10.06
CA ASN A 340 3.38 23.63 -10.94
C ASN A 340 4.04 23.89 -12.30
N ILE A 341 4.49 22.83 -12.97
CA ILE A 341 5.08 22.90 -14.30
C ILE A 341 4.26 22.04 -15.26
N SER A 342 3.81 22.62 -16.37
CA SER A 342 3.07 21.94 -17.44
C SER A 342 3.77 22.11 -18.79
N MET A 343 4.36 21.04 -19.31
CA MET A 343 5.14 21.10 -20.54
C MET A 343 4.83 19.99 -21.52
N SER A 344 4.73 20.33 -22.81
CA SER A 344 4.63 19.34 -23.90
C SER A 344 3.44 18.39 -23.82
N ASN A 345 2.35 18.81 -23.16
CA ASN A 345 1.12 18.02 -23.12
C ASN A 345 0.33 18.18 -24.43
N GLY A 346 -0.50 17.19 -24.76
CA GLY A 346 -1.20 17.07 -26.05
C GLY A 346 -2.16 18.22 -26.36
N ARG A 347 -2.72 18.89 -25.35
CA ARG A 347 -3.68 19.99 -25.52
C ARG A 347 -3.35 21.23 -24.68
N TYR A 348 -3.96 21.44 -23.53
CA TYR A 348 -3.67 22.62 -22.71
C TYR A 348 -2.62 22.32 -21.64
N GLY A 349 -1.87 23.34 -21.23
CA GLY A 349 -1.04 23.22 -20.04
C GLY A 349 -1.91 23.06 -18.79
N PHE A 350 -2.83 24.01 -18.60
CA PHE A 350 -3.84 24.04 -17.55
C PHE A 350 -5.22 24.32 -18.16
N ASN A 351 -6.21 23.50 -17.82
CA ASN A 351 -7.59 23.61 -18.30
C ASN A 351 -8.53 23.66 -17.08
N GLY A 352 -9.39 24.66 -16.98
CA GLY A 352 -10.31 24.80 -15.83
C GLY A 352 -11.29 25.96 -16.00
N SER A 353 -11.95 26.35 -14.91
CA SER A 353 -12.88 27.48 -14.86
C SER A 353 -12.55 28.44 -13.71
N SER A 354 -12.61 29.75 -13.95
CA SER A 354 -12.36 30.81 -12.96
C SER A 354 -13.52 30.94 -11.94
N PRO A 355 -13.28 31.26 -10.65
CA PRO A 355 -12.03 31.75 -10.06
C PRO A 355 -11.23 30.67 -9.31
N VAL A 356 -10.02 30.41 -9.82
CA VAL A 356 -8.98 29.58 -9.17
C VAL A 356 -7.89 30.52 -8.67
N ALA A 357 -7.39 30.31 -7.45
CA ALA A 357 -6.15 30.96 -7.02
C ALA A 357 -4.98 30.32 -7.79
N PHE A 358 -4.47 31.03 -8.81
CA PHE A 358 -3.52 30.52 -9.79
C PHE A 358 -2.40 31.54 -10.00
N ASP A 359 -1.17 31.20 -9.59
CA ASP A 359 0.01 32.05 -9.77
C ASP A 359 1.30 31.23 -9.61
N TYR A 360 2.44 31.77 -10.04
CA TYR A 360 3.76 31.12 -9.94
C TYR A 360 3.83 29.73 -10.62
N ASN A 361 3.05 29.50 -11.68
CA ASN A 361 3.10 28.26 -12.44
C ASN A 361 3.93 28.44 -13.71
N CYS A 362 4.49 27.35 -14.24
CA CYS A 362 5.14 27.32 -15.53
C CYS A 362 4.31 26.55 -16.55
N TYR A 363 4.11 27.11 -17.73
CA TYR A 363 3.49 26.40 -18.86
C TYR A 363 4.18 26.73 -20.17
N ASN A 364 4.62 25.70 -20.90
CA ASN A 364 5.33 25.87 -22.16
C ASN A 364 5.08 24.70 -23.14
N ASN A 365 5.06 25.00 -24.44
CA ASN A 365 5.03 23.99 -25.50
C ASN A 365 3.86 22.98 -25.42
N ASN A 366 2.71 23.36 -24.86
CA ASN A 366 1.51 22.52 -24.86
C ASN A 366 0.77 22.63 -26.19
N GLY A 367 0.18 21.55 -26.69
CA GLY A 367 -0.24 21.39 -28.08
C GLY A 367 -1.29 22.38 -28.60
N THR A 368 -2.16 22.89 -27.73
CA THR A 368 -3.16 23.93 -28.08
C THR A 368 -2.84 25.28 -27.47
N ALA A 369 -2.66 25.36 -26.15
CA ALA A 369 -2.29 26.61 -25.47
C ALA A 369 -1.76 26.33 -24.05
N GLY A 370 -1.13 27.33 -23.43
CA GLY A 370 -0.74 27.24 -22.02
C GLY A 370 -1.93 27.12 -21.07
N LEU A 371 -2.99 27.90 -21.31
CA LEU A 371 -4.16 28.03 -20.43
C LEU A 371 -5.47 27.92 -21.22
N ASN A 372 -6.52 27.36 -20.60
CA ASN A 372 -7.90 27.40 -21.07
C ASN A 372 -8.87 27.66 -19.91
N GLY A 373 -9.71 28.69 -20.02
CA GLY A 373 -10.70 29.04 -18.99
C GLY A 373 -10.13 29.56 -17.65
N ILE A 374 -8.82 29.80 -17.60
CA ILE A 374 -8.06 30.31 -16.44
C ILE A 374 -7.38 31.62 -16.85
N THR A 375 -7.30 32.58 -15.92
CA THR A 375 -6.52 33.82 -16.10
C THR A 375 -5.10 33.60 -15.59
N ALA A 376 -4.09 34.00 -16.35
CA ALA A 376 -2.70 33.92 -15.95
C ALA A 376 -2.44 34.72 -14.66
N GLY A 377 -1.64 34.14 -13.77
CA GLY A 377 -1.08 34.82 -12.60
C GLY A 377 0.01 35.83 -13.00
N ALA A 378 0.27 36.79 -12.13
CA ALA A 378 1.27 37.85 -12.39
C ALA A 378 2.71 37.33 -12.40
N ASN A 379 2.96 36.17 -11.76
CA ASN A 379 4.28 35.57 -11.57
C ASN A 379 4.44 34.25 -12.34
N ASP A 380 3.53 33.94 -13.27
CA ASP A 380 3.65 32.75 -14.11
C ASP A 380 4.84 32.84 -15.08
N VAL A 381 5.47 31.70 -15.35
CA VAL A 381 6.60 31.55 -16.27
C VAL A 381 6.13 30.87 -17.57
N THR A 382 6.32 31.54 -18.71
CA THR A 382 5.95 30.99 -20.03
C THR A 382 7.14 30.49 -20.84
N SER A 383 8.36 30.65 -20.32
CA SER A 383 9.59 30.11 -20.93
C SER A 383 9.70 28.60 -20.69
N SER A 384 10.41 27.91 -21.58
CA SER A 384 10.62 26.45 -21.47
C SER A 384 11.39 26.12 -20.18
N PRO A 385 10.85 25.29 -19.27
CA PRO A 385 11.63 24.78 -18.16
C PRO A 385 12.76 23.90 -18.71
N SER A 386 13.93 23.95 -18.06
CA SER A 386 15.03 23.04 -18.36
C SER A 386 15.15 22.03 -17.22
N PHE A 387 15.01 20.75 -17.56
CA PHE A 387 15.16 19.63 -16.63
C PHE A 387 16.53 18.97 -16.82
N THR A 388 17.06 18.37 -15.74
CA THR A 388 18.34 17.65 -15.77
C THR A 388 18.31 16.49 -16.77
N ASN A 389 17.27 15.64 -16.73
CA ASN A 389 17.11 14.52 -17.66
C ASN A 389 15.66 14.02 -17.69
N ALA A 390 14.73 14.82 -18.24
CA ALA A 390 13.31 14.45 -18.32
C ALA A 390 13.07 13.14 -19.09
N ALA A 391 13.85 12.86 -20.14
CA ALA A 391 13.75 11.60 -20.90
C ALA A 391 14.11 10.35 -20.07
N GLY A 392 14.88 10.52 -18.98
CA GLY A 392 15.18 9.47 -18.02
C GLY A 392 14.33 9.52 -16.75
N GLY A 393 13.26 10.32 -16.72
CA GLY A 393 12.39 10.50 -15.55
C GLY A 393 12.95 11.42 -14.47
N ASP A 394 14.03 12.17 -14.73
CA ASP A 394 14.59 13.15 -13.80
C ASP A 394 14.11 14.56 -14.15
N PHE A 395 13.12 15.01 -13.38
CA PHE A 395 12.48 16.31 -13.50
C PHE A 395 13.07 17.36 -12.55
N SER A 396 14.24 17.11 -11.96
CA SER A 396 14.98 18.17 -11.27
C SER A 396 15.32 19.30 -12.24
N LEU A 397 15.31 20.55 -11.77
CA LEU A 397 15.62 21.70 -12.60
C LEU A 397 17.12 21.75 -12.92
N ALA A 398 17.46 21.86 -14.19
CA ALA A 398 18.83 22.06 -14.63
C ALA A 398 19.30 23.50 -14.34
N ALA A 399 20.62 23.69 -14.25
CA ALA A 399 21.21 25.02 -14.09
C ALA A 399 20.76 25.96 -15.21
N GLY A 400 20.32 27.17 -14.83
CA GLY A 400 19.81 28.18 -15.76
C GLY A 400 18.36 27.98 -16.20
N SER A 401 17.64 27.00 -15.64
CA SER A 401 16.20 26.85 -15.87
C SER A 401 15.45 28.13 -15.47
N PRO A 402 14.51 28.64 -16.28
CA PRO A 402 13.76 29.86 -15.98
C PRO A 402 12.78 29.71 -14.80
N CYS A 403 12.63 28.50 -14.27
CA CYS A 403 11.80 28.21 -13.10
C CYS A 403 12.59 28.28 -11.77
N ILE A 404 13.91 28.50 -11.83
CA ILE A 404 14.72 28.72 -10.63
C ILE A 404 14.40 30.10 -10.08
N ASP A 405 14.19 30.19 -8.76
CA ASP A 405 13.88 31.42 -8.02
C ASP A 405 12.57 32.15 -8.42
N THR A 406 11.67 31.48 -9.14
CA THR A 406 10.37 32.03 -9.56
C THR A 406 9.18 31.42 -8.83
N GLY A 407 9.42 30.67 -7.74
CA GLY A 407 8.36 29.99 -6.99
C GLY A 407 7.65 30.92 -5.99
N TYR A 408 6.38 30.63 -5.71
CA TYR A 408 5.62 31.23 -4.63
C TYR A 408 6.36 31.03 -3.30
N PRO A 409 6.63 32.11 -2.54
CA PRO A 409 7.29 32.04 -1.25
C PRO A 409 6.30 31.59 -0.16
N ALA A 410 5.70 30.41 -0.30
CA ALA A 410 5.15 29.73 0.86
C ALA A 410 6.34 29.29 1.71
N HIS A 411 6.35 29.63 3.00
CA HIS A 411 7.33 29.12 3.95
C HIS A 411 7.48 27.62 3.73
N SER A 412 8.70 27.19 3.37
CA SER A 412 9.10 25.78 3.34
C SER A 412 8.48 25.08 4.55
N MET A 413 7.90 23.90 4.37
CA MET A 413 7.62 22.99 5.49
C MET A 413 8.97 22.61 6.13
N ALA A 414 9.52 23.51 6.94
CA ALA A 414 10.74 23.33 7.69
C ALA A 414 10.45 22.22 8.71
N GLY A 415 10.85 20.99 8.37
CA GLY A 415 10.69 19.84 9.26
C GLY A 415 10.46 18.49 8.59
N ALA A 416 10.19 18.41 7.29
CA ALA A 416 10.10 17.12 6.59
C ALA A 416 11.47 16.72 6.02
N THR A 417 12.38 16.28 6.89
CA THR A 417 13.52 15.43 6.49
C THR A 417 12.96 14.10 5.97
N VAL A 418 13.38 13.72 4.76
CA VAL A 418 13.08 12.45 4.09
C VAL A 418 13.56 11.26 4.91
#